data_AF-A0A956P4Z0-F1
#
_entry.id   AF-A0A956P4Z0-F1
#
_cell.length_a   1.000
_cell.length_b   1.000
_cell.length_c   1.000
_cell.angle_alpha   90.00
_cell.angle_beta   90.00
_cell.angle_gamma   90.00
#
_symmetry.space_group_name_H-M   'P 1'
#
loop_
_entity.id
_entity.type
_entity.pdbx_description
1 polymer ?
#
loop_
_entity_poly.entity_id
_entity_poly.type
_entity_poly.pdbx_seq_one_letter_code
_entity_poly.pdbx_strand_id
1 'polypeptide(L)'
;MVTPRRRSRSPVRRSLRTWVATCSISSFEAGNRVRNPGCAISDRFRGKIGGSGSAGDLGVKIVEHIEWKDGGLVLLDQRRLPREEVFIRYETVDAVADAITDMVVRGAPAIGVTAAYGAALGAQGLAERRPEDFRKGFEEVLDRLAATRPTAVNLFWAIERMKGIAAVHKGDARLDALDREAALVYEEDLATNRAMGRNGAVLVPDGARVLTHCNTGSLATAGYGTALGVIRAAVEAGKRVAVFADETRPYLQGSRLTAWECVKEGIDVTILADSAAGHVISRGGIDLAIVGADRIAANGDTANKIGTYT
;
A
#
# COMPACT_ATOMS: atom_id res chain seq x y z
N MET A 1 -26.67 -45.35 -47.78
CA MET A 1 -25.19 -45.31 -47.71
C MET A 1 -24.78 -43.87 -47.40
N VAL A 2 -23.74 -43.73 -46.57
CA VAL A 2 -23.13 -42.50 -46.02
C VAL A 2 -23.81 -41.92 -44.78
N THR A 3 -23.22 -42.29 -43.66
CA THR A 3 -23.40 -41.87 -42.26
C THR A 3 -22.80 -40.48 -41.98
N PRO A 4 -23.31 -39.72 -41.00
CA PRO A 4 -22.69 -38.48 -40.56
C PRO A 4 -21.56 -38.76 -39.56
N ARG A 5 -20.34 -38.30 -39.89
CA ARG A 5 -19.17 -38.35 -38.98
C ARG A 5 -19.36 -37.38 -37.82
N ARG A 6 -19.51 -37.91 -36.60
CA ARG A 6 -19.30 -37.19 -35.35
C ARG A 6 -17.82 -36.80 -35.23
N ARG A 7 -17.51 -35.50 -35.16
CA ARG A 7 -16.23 -35.01 -34.64
C ARG A 7 -16.39 -34.76 -33.14
N SER A 8 -15.69 -35.53 -32.33
CA SER A 8 -15.49 -35.29 -30.92
C SER A 8 -14.72 -33.97 -30.73
N ARG A 9 -15.31 -33.00 -30.02
CA ARG A 9 -14.58 -31.88 -29.43
C ARG A 9 -14.48 -32.16 -27.95
N SER A 10 -13.27 -32.46 -27.47
CA SER A 10 -12.94 -32.44 -26.05
C SER A 10 -12.95 -30.99 -25.56
N PRO A 11 -13.59 -30.65 -24.43
CA PRO A 11 -13.41 -29.37 -23.80
C PRO A 11 -12.20 -29.46 -22.86
N VAL A 12 -11.05 -28.92 -23.26
CA VAL A 12 -9.97 -28.62 -22.32
C VAL A 12 -10.43 -27.42 -21.49
N ARG A 13 -11.15 -27.68 -20.40
CA ARG A 13 -11.35 -26.70 -19.33
C ARG A 13 -10.01 -26.49 -18.63
N ARG A 14 -9.28 -25.44 -18.98
CA ARG A 14 -8.26 -24.88 -18.08
C ARG A 14 -9.01 -24.18 -16.95
N SER A 15 -9.04 -24.80 -15.78
CA SER A 15 -9.56 -24.16 -14.57
C SER A 15 -8.64 -22.99 -14.21
N LEU A 16 -9.15 -21.77 -14.24
CA LEU A 16 -8.55 -20.65 -13.50
C LEU A 16 -8.51 -21.08 -12.03
N ARG A 17 -7.32 -21.29 -11.49
CA ARG A 17 -7.13 -21.53 -10.06
C ARG A 17 -7.11 -20.17 -9.37
N THR A 18 -8.19 -19.84 -8.68
CA THR A 18 -8.22 -18.70 -7.75
C THR A 18 -7.38 -19.08 -6.54
N TRP A 19 -6.28 -18.36 -6.32
CA TRP A 19 -5.50 -18.46 -5.09
C TRP A 19 -5.70 -17.15 -4.33
N VAL A 20 -6.35 -17.23 -3.17
CA VAL A 20 -6.40 -16.12 -2.22
C VAL A 20 -5.18 -16.28 -1.31
N ALA A 21 -4.15 -15.46 -1.53
CA ALA A 21 -3.04 -15.36 -0.59
C ALA A 21 -3.48 -14.43 0.56
N THR A 22 -3.94 -15.02 1.66
CA THR A 22 -4.22 -14.28 2.90
C THR A 22 -2.93 -14.16 3.71
N CYS A 23 -2.50 -12.92 3.95
CA CYS A 23 -1.63 -12.61 5.08
C CYS A 23 -2.52 -11.93 6.12
N SER A 24 -3.11 -12.72 7.03
CA SER A 24 -3.89 -12.17 8.14
C SER A 24 -2.93 -11.63 9.19
N ILE A 25 -3.04 -10.34 9.50
CA ILE A 25 -2.31 -9.66 10.59
C ILE A 25 -2.77 -10.16 11.99
N SER A 26 -3.74 -11.07 12.07
CA SER A 26 -4.35 -11.54 13.32
C SER A 26 -3.62 -12.68 14.05
N SER A 27 -2.32 -12.89 13.81
CA SER A 27 -1.55 -13.94 14.50
C SER A 27 -0.27 -13.39 15.13
N PHE A 28 -0.41 -12.36 15.98
CA PHE A 28 0.67 -11.94 16.87
C PHE A 28 0.14 -11.53 18.25
N GLU A 29 -0.44 -12.49 18.96
CA GLU A 29 -0.56 -12.55 20.42
C GLU A 29 -0.37 -14.03 20.81
N ALA A 30 0.35 -14.45 21.85
CA ALA A 30 1.18 -13.76 22.83
C ALA A 30 2.20 -14.81 23.35
N GLY A 31 3.43 -14.38 23.65
CA GLY A 31 4.37 -15.18 24.43
C GLY A 31 5.51 -15.83 23.64
N ASN A 32 6.51 -15.04 23.26
CA ASN A 32 7.90 -15.40 23.58
C ASN A 32 8.81 -14.19 23.44
N ARG A 33 9.46 -13.83 24.56
CA ARG A 33 10.54 -12.85 24.59
C ARG A 33 11.70 -13.41 23.77
N VAL A 34 11.93 -12.86 22.58
CA VAL A 34 13.26 -12.94 21.97
C VAL A 34 14.13 -11.92 22.70
N ARG A 35 14.87 -12.39 23.71
CA ARG A 35 16.02 -11.66 24.23
C ARG A 35 17.05 -11.60 23.10
N ASN A 36 17.34 -10.42 22.58
CA ASN A 36 18.55 -10.21 21.79
C ASN A 36 19.50 -9.33 22.61
N PRO A 37 20.63 -9.84 23.11
CA PRO A 37 21.61 -9.05 23.82
C PRO A 37 22.48 -8.29 22.81
N GLY A 38 22.55 -6.97 22.95
CA GLY A 38 23.59 -6.16 22.32
C GLY A 38 23.33 -5.73 20.88
N CYS A 39 22.63 -4.63 20.70
CA CYS A 39 22.86 -3.76 19.56
C CYS A 39 22.86 -2.31 20.06
N ALA A 40 24.05 -1.82 20.42
CA ALA A 40 24.28 -0.42 20.68
C ALA A 40 24.32 0.30 19.33
N ILE A 41 23.20 0.90 18.93
CA ILE A 41 23.18 1.82 17.79
C ILE A 41 23.63 3.18 18.32
N SER A 42 24.87 3.51 17.99
CA SER A 42 25.50 4.79 18.31
C SER A 42 25.07 5.88 17.32
N ASP A 43 25.03 7.11 17.84
CA ASP A 43 24.74 8.36 17.14
C ASP A 43 25.45 8.48 15.78
N ARG A 44 24.68 8.33 14.69
CA ARG A 44 25.07 8.78 13.34
C ARG A 44 23.86 8.88 12.41
N PHE A 45 22.89 9.73 12.76
CA PHE A 45 21.88 10.23 11.82
C PHE A 45 22.03 11.73 11.63
N ARG A 46 23.09 12.12 10.92
CA ARG A 46 23.17 13.38 10.15
C ARG A 46 24.08 13.13 8.95
N GLY A 47 23.50 13.08 7.75
CA GLY A 47 24.29 13.17 6.52
C GLY A 47 23.73 12.44 5.32
N LYS A 48 23.08 13.21 4.43
CA LYS A 48 23.09 13.12 2.97
C LYS A 48 22.93 11.72 2.33
N ILE A 49 21.75 11.47 1.77
CA ILE A 49 21.62 10.53 0.64
C ILE A 49 21.68 11.36 -0.64
N GLY A 50 22.88 11.46 -1.19
CA GLY A 50 23.14 11.90 -2.57
C GLY A 50 23.57 10.68 -3.38
N GLY A 51 22.96 10.49 -4.55
CA GLY A 51 23.15 9.29 -5.36
C GLY A 51 24.54 9.15 -5.98
N SER A 52 24.93 7.90 -6.20
CA SER A 52 25.91 7.50 -7.21
C SER A 52 25.62 6.05 -7.61
N GLY A 53 25.23 5.83 -8.86
CA GLY A 53 25.00 4.50 -9.42
C GLY A 53 26.29 3.80 -9.84
N SER A 54 26.28 2.47 -9.83
CA SER A 54 27.12 1.63 -10.68
C SER A 54 26.51 0.23 -10.89
N ALA A 55 26.26 -0.09 -12.17
CA ALA A 55 26.20 -1.40 -12.82
C ALA A 55 25.48 -2.58 -12.13
N GLY A 56 24.28 -2.92 -12.65
CA GLY A 56 23.68 -4.27 -12.48
C GLY A 56 22.22 -4.31 -12.02
N ASP A 57 21.55 -3.17 -11.82
CA ASP A 57 20.22 -3.13 -11.23
C ASP A 57 19.17 -2.82 -12.31
N LEU A 58 18.34 -3.79 -12.69
CA LEU A 58 17.03 -3.52 -13.31
C LEU A 58 16.06 -2.94 -12.26
N GLY A 59 16.57 -2.06 -11.39
CA GLY A 59 15.93 -1.58 -10.20
C GLY A 59 14.72 -0.75 -10.60
N VAL A 60 13.54 -1.35 -10.46
CA VAL A 60 12.27 -0.65 -10.60
C VAL A 60 12.33 0.54 -9.65
N LYS A 61 12.36 1.76 -10.20
CA LYS A 61 12.45 2.98 -9.40
C LYS A 61 11.10 3.22 -8.74
N ILE A 62 10.96 2.70 -7.52
CA ILE A 62 9.72 2.80 -6.73
C ILE A 62 9.39 4.27 -6.46
N VAL A 63 8.12 4.62 -6.64
CA VAL A 63 7.61 5.95 -6.33
C VAL A 63 7.53 6.15 -4.82
N GLU A 64 8.34 7.08 -4.30
CA GLU A 64 8.21 7.61 -2.93
C GLU A 64 7.16 8.72 -2.93
N HIS A 65 6.14 8.57 -2.08
CA HIS A 65 4.94 9.42 -2.10
C HIS A 65 4.48 9.88 -0.70
N ILE A 66 5.12 9.35 0.34
CA ILE A 66 4.99 9.71 1.75
C ILE A 66 6.43 9.86 2.25
N GLU A 67 6.80 11.03 2.72
CA GLU A 67 8.13 11.31 3.26
C GLU A 67 8.00 12.09 4.56
N TRP A 68 8.73 11.69 5.60
CA TRP A 68 8.91 12.49 6.80
C TRP A 68 10.20 13.29 6.68
N LYS A 69 10.10 14.62 6.67
CA LYS A 69 11.23 15.49 6.39
C LYS A 69 11.17 16.76 7.21
N ASP A 70 12.29 17.14 7.83
CA ASP A 70 12.44 18.40 8.57
C ASP A 70 11.28 18.65 9.57
N GLY A 71 10.84 17.60 10.29
CA GLY A 71 9.74 17.67 11.26
C GLY A 71 8.33 17.85 10.66
N GLY A 72 8.15 17.59 9.36
CA GLY A 72 6.88 17.67 8.66
C GLY A 72 6.62 16.47 7.78
N LEU A 73 5.35 16.23 7.48
CA LEU A 73 4.92 15.17 6.56
C LEU A 73 4.79 15.73 5.14
N VAL A 74 5.40 15.08 4.16
CA VAL A 74 5.29 15.44 2.75
C VAL A 74 4.53 14.33 2.02
N LEU A 75 3.47 14.69 1.30
CA LEU A 75 2.65 13.76 0.53
C LEU A 75 2.59 14.19 -0.94
N LEU A 76 2.63 13.21 -1.84
CA LEU A 76 2.26 13.41 -3.24
C LEU A 76 0.72 13.58 -3.36
N ASP A 77 0.26 14.66 -3.97
CA ASP A 77 -1.17 14.88 -4.24
C ASP A 77 -1.67 13.96 -5.36
N GLN A 78 -2.19 12.79 -4.96
CA GLN A 78 -2.69 11.79 -5.89
C GLN A 78 -3.91 12.26 -6.71
N ARG A 79 -4.54 13.39 -6.35
CA ARG A 79 -5.66 13.98 -7.11
C ARG A 79 -5.17 14.63 -8.41
N ARG A 80 -3.90 15.06 -8.46
CA ARG A 80 -3.27 15.73 -9.61
C ARG A 80 -2.74 14.74 -10.65
N LEU A 81 -2.50 13.50 -10.23
CA LEU A 81 -2.12 12.42 -11.13
C LEU A 81 -3.24 12.05 -12.13
N PRO A 82 -2.91 11.71 -13.38
CA PRO A 82 -1.55 11.52 -13.92
C PRO A 82 -0.93 12.79 -14.53
N ARG A 83 -1.60 13.95 -14.44
CA ARG A 83 -1.20 15.15 -15.19
C ARG A 83 0.01 15.85 -14.60
N GLU A 84 0.11 15.88 -13.27
CA GLU A 84 1.12 16.64 -12.57
C GLU A 84 1.52 15.94 -11.26
N GLU A 85 2.81 15.98 -10.96
CA GLU A 85 3.38 15.50 -9.69
C GLU A 85 3.59 16.69 -8.75
N VAL A 86 2.72 16.81 -7.75
CA VAL A 86 2.78 17.90 -6.76
C VAL A 86 2.97 17.31 -5.38
N PHE A 87 4.04 17.68 -4.70
CA PHE A 87 4.30 17.32 -3.30
C PHE A 87 3.88 18.46 -2.38
N ILE A 88 3.11 18.14 -1.35
CA ILE A 88 2.57 19.09 -0.39
C ILE A 88 3.13 18.75 0.99
N ARG A 89 3.63 19.76 1.71
CA ARG A 89 4.12 19.64 3.08
C ARG A 89 3.00 19.97 4.06
N TYR A 90 2.90 19.17 5.12
CA TYR A 90 1.92 19.23 6.19
C TYR A 90 2.64 19.33 7.53
N GLU A 91 2.25 20.31 8.32
CA GLU A 91 2.90 20.65 9.60
C GLU A 91 1.93 20.61 10.78
N THR A 92 0.64 20.36 10.52
CA THR A 92 -0.41 20.30 11.55
C THR A 92 -1.28 19.07 11.35
N VAL A 93 -1.82 18.55 12.46
CA VAL A 93 -2.77 17.42 12.45
C VAL A 93 -3.99 17.72 11.59
N ASP A 94 -4.52 18.95 11.63
CA ASP A 94 -5.70 19.33 10.85
C ASP A 94 -5.43 19.27 9.35
N ALA A 95 -4.27 19.76 8.91
CA ALA A 95 -3.90 19.70 7.50
C ALA A 95 -3.68 18.26 7.03
N VAL A 96 -3.10 17.39 7.88
CA VAL A 96 -2.98 15.95 7.59
C VAL A 96 -4.35 15.28 7.51
N ALA A 97 -5.25 15.60 8.44
CA ALA A 97 -6.59 15.04 8.47
C ALA A 97 -7.40 15.47 7.24
N ASP A 98 -7.27 16.73 6.80
CA ASP A 98 -7.82 17.22 5.54
C ASP A 98 -7.23 16.49 4.33
N ALA A 99 -5.91 16.22 4.32
CA ALA A 99 -5.27 15.45 3.25
C ALA A 99 -5.86 14.03 3.11
N ILE A 100 -6.17 13.37 4.23
CA ILE A 100 -6.83 12.05 4.25
C ILE A 100 -8.28 12.15 3.74
N THR A 101 -9.04 13.14 4.23
CA THR A 101 -10.44 13.36 3.86
C THR A 101 -10.59 13.71 2.38
N ASP A 102 -9.74 14.59 1.87
CA ASP A 102 -9.74 15.05 0.48
C ASP A 102 -9.17 14.03 -0.50
N MET A 103 -8.63 12.91 -0.01
CA MET A 103 -7.95 11.89 -0.80
C MET A 103 -6.71 12.40 -1.54
N VAL A 104 -5.94 13.31 -0.93
CA VAL A 104 -4.54 13.60 -1.33
C VAL A 104 -3.75 12.30 -1.21
N VAL A 105 -3.95 11.57 -0.10
CA VAL A 105 -3.45 10.20 0.11
C VAL A 105 -4.61 9.22 0.17
N ARG A 106 -4.39 8.00 -0.33
CA ARG A 106 -5.40 6.93 -0.37
C ARG A 106 -4.74 5.56 -0.38
N GLY A 107 -5.56 4.53 -0.16
CA GLY A 107 -5.10 3.16 0.04
C GLY A 107 -4.98 2.88 1.53
N ALA A 108 -5.49 1.73 1.97
CA ALA A 108 -5.68 1.49 3.40
C ALA A 108 -4.36 1.60 4.19
N PRO A 109 -3.24 0.98 3.75
CA PRO A 109 -1.99 1.14 4.48
C PRO A 109 -1.40 2.56 4.41
N ALA A 110 -1.44 3.24 3.26
CA ALA A 110 -0.96 4.62 3.12
C ALA A 110 -1.72 5.60 4.06
N ILE A 111 -3.02 5.41 4.23
CA ILE A 111 -3.84 6.18 5.18
C ILE A 111 -3.40 5.91 6.62
N GLY A 112 -3.15 4.65 6.99
CA GLY A 112 -2.68 4.29 8.33
C GLY A 112 -1.32 4.91 8.66
N VAL A 113 -0.37 4.81 7.74
CA VAL A 113 0.96 5.44 7.83
C VAL A 113 0.84 6.96 7.97
N THR A 114 0.02 7.60 7.13
CA THR A 114 -0.22 9.05 7.18
C THR A 114 -0.82 9.48 8.52
N ALA A 115 -1.73 8.68 9.08
CA ALA A 115 -2.32 8.97 10.39
C ALA A 115 -1.33 8.77 11.54
N ALA A 116 -0.42 7.80 11.45
CA ALA A 116 0.64 7.65 12.44
C ALA A 116 1.55 8.89 12.46
N TYR A 117 1.96 9.38 11.29
CA TYR A 117 2.70 10.64 11.18
C TYR A 117 1.86 11.86 11.64
N GLY A 118 0.57 11.88 11.33
CA GLY A 118 -0.35 12.91 11.83
C GLY A 118 -0.45 12.94 13.36
N ALA A 119 -0.46 11.76 13.99
CA ALA A 119 -0.43 11.64 15.45
C ALA A 119 0.90 12.12 16.04
N ALA A 120 2.02 11.77 15.40
CA ALA A 120 3.34 12.28 15.79
C ALA A 120 3.42 13.82 15.72
N LEU A 121 2.97 14.43 14.61
CA LEU A 121 2.84 15.89 14.47
C LEU A 121 1.96 16.50 15.55
N GLY A 122 0.79 15.89 15.81
CA GLY A 122 -0.13 16.34 16.84
C GLY A 122 0.52 16.31 18.23
N ALA A 123 1.28 15.26 18.56
CA ALA A 123 2.01 15.17 19.82
C ALA A 123 3.10 16.24 19.96
N GLN A 124 3.86 16.50 18.89
CA GLN A 124 4.87 17.57 18.86
C GLN A 124 4.25 18.95 19.13
N GLY A 125 3.08 19.24 18.53
CA GLY A 125 2.33 20.48 18.78
C GLY A 125 1.81 20.64 20.21
N LEU A 126 1.87 19.57 21.03
CA LEU A 126 1.45 19.56 22.43
C LEU A 126 2.64 19.47 23.41
N ALA A 127 3.87 19.47 22.92
CA ALA A 127 5.09 19.21 23.71
C ALA A 127 5.23 20.10 24.97
N GLU A 128 4.88 21.38 24.84
CA GLU A 128 5.01 22.37 25.92
C GLU A 128 3.84 22.37 26.92
N ARG A 129 2.81 21.53 26.70
CA ARG A 129 1.63 21.47 27.58
C ARG A 129 1.89 20.67 28.85
N ARG A 130 1.13 20.96 29.90
CA ARG A 130 1.15 20.15 31.14
C ARG A 130 0.73 18.71 30.82
N PRO A 131 1.19 17.70 31.60
CA PRO A 131 0.90 16.29 31.31
C PRO A 131 -0.58 15.96 31.14
N GLU A 132 -1.46 16.54 31.96
CA GLU A 132 -2.90 16.35 31.89
C GLU A 132 -3.51 16.98 30.62
N ASP A 133 -3.02 18.17 30.26
CA ASP A 133 -3.43 18.89 29.05
C ASP A 133 -2.90 18.20 27.78
N PHE A 134 -1.73 17.58 27.84
CA PHE A 134 -1.21 16.73 26.76
C PHE A 134 -2.13 15.55 26.53
N ARG A 135 -2.51 14.80 27.58
CA ARG A 135 -3.33 13.59 27.41
C ARG A 135 -4.64 13.92 26.73
N LYS A 136 -5.33 14.97 27.21
CA LYS A 136 -6.59 15.42 26.61
C LYS A 136 -6.39 15.91 25.17
N GLY A 137 -5.37 16.74 24.93
CA GLY A 137 -5.08 17.24 23.58
C GLY A 137 -4.70 16.13 22.61
N PHE A 138 -4.00 15.08 23.07
CA PHE A 138 -3.63 13.97 22.23
C PHE A 138 -4.83 13.06 21.91
N GLU A 139 -5.77 12.87 22.85
CA GLU A 139 -7.05 12.22 22.56
C GLU A 139 -7.83 13.00 21.47
N GLU A 140 -7.87 14.32 21.54
CA GLU A 140 -8.49 15.18 20.50
C GLU A 140 -7.80 15.05 19.13
N VAL A 141 -6.46 14.95 19.09
CA VAL A 141 -5.69 14.67 17.87
C VAL A 141 -6.09 13.33 17.25
N LEU A 142 -6.18 12.27 18.05
CA LEU A 142 -6.53 10.94 17.57
C LEU A 142 -7.99 10.89 17.09
N ASP A 143 -8.91 11.53 17.80
CA ASP A 143 -10.32 11.61 17.40
C ASP A 143 -10.48 12.36 16.08
N ARG A 144 -9.72 13.45 15.88
CA ARG A 144 -9.69 14.21 14.62
C ARG A 144 -9.24 13.35 13.44
N LEU A 145 -8.19 12.55 13.61
CA LEU A 145 -7.70 11.64 12.59
C LEU A 145 -8.70 10.51 12.32
N ALA A 146 -9.27 9.92 13.37
CA ALA A 146 -10.27 8.84 13.28
C ALA A 146 -11.53 9.27 12.50
N ALA A 147 -11.96 10.53 12.66
CA ALA A 147 -13.13 11.08 11.98
C ALA A 147 -12.96 11.24 10.46
N THR A 148 -11.73 11.23 9.95
CA THR A 148 -11.47 11.46 8.51
C THR A 148 -12.11 10.41 7.61
N ARG A 149 -11.99 9.12 7.97
CA ARG A 149 -12.49 7.98 7.19
C ARG A 149 -12.92 6.81 8.10
N PRO A 150 -14.15 6.85 8.66
CA PRO A 150 -14.62 5.91 9.69
C PRO A 150 -14.62 4.41 9.32
N THR A 151 -14.47 4.08 8.03
CA THR A 151 -14.44 2.69 7.55
C THR A 151 -13.03 2.15 7.29
N ALA A 152 -12.00 3.00 7.38
CA ALA A 152 -10.61 2.62 7.10
C ALA A 152 -9.97 1.89 8.29
N VAL A 153 -9.93 0.56 8.28
CA VAL A 153 -9.41 -0.23 9.42
C VAL A 153 -7.95 0.11 9.74
N ASN A 154 -7.10 0.27 8.73
CA ASN A 154 -5.69 0.59 8.91
C ASN A 154 -5.47 1.97 9.57
N LEU A 155 -6.42 2.92 9.41
CA LEU A 155 -6.41 4.20 10.13
C LEU A 155 -6.52 3.95 11.63
N PHE A 156 -7.54 3.20 12.06
CA PHE A 156 -7.77 2.89 13.46
C PHE A 156 -6.66 2.02 14.06
N TRP A 157 -6.15 1.05 13.31
CA TRP A 157 -5.00 0.24 13.75
C TRP A 157 -3.78 1.10 14.05
N ALA A 158 -3.44 2.06 13.18
CA ALA A 158 -2.34 2.98 13.41
C ALA A 158 -2.61 3.90 14.61
N ILE A 159 -3.82 4.47 14.72
CA ILE A 159 -4.23 5.32 15.84
C ILE A 159 -4.09 4.59 17.19
N GLU A 160 -4.59 3.35 17.30
CA GLU A 160 -4.51 2.58 18.54
C GLU A 160 -3.06 2.23 18.91
N ARG A 161 -2.21 1.95 17.91
CA ARG A 161 -0.78 1.73 18.12
C ARG A 161 -0.08 2.97 18.68
N MET A 162 -0.34 4.15 18.10
CA MET A 162 0.18 5.43 18.58
C MET A 162 -0.32 5.77 19.98
N LYS A 163 -1.60 5.50 20.26
CA LYS A 163 -2.20 5.67 21.59
C LYS A 163 -1.51 4.82 22.65
N GLY A 164 -1.20 3.57 22.32
CA GLY A 164 -0.45 2.65 23.19
C GLY A 164 0.94 3.20 23.57
N ILE A 165 1.68 3.72 22.59
CA ILE A 165 3.00 4.34 22.83
C ILE A 165 2.88 5.57 23.74
N ALA A 166 1.91 6.45 23.47
CA ALA A 166 1.70 7.64 24.29
C ALA A 166 1.36 7.32 25.76
N ALA A 167 0.68 6.19 26.02
CA ALA A 167 0.32 5.76 27.36
C ALA A 167 1.52 5.25 28.18
N VAL A 168 2.51 4.65 27.53
CA VAL A 168 3.69 4.05 28.19
C VAL A 168 4.78 5.09 28.47
N HIS A 169 4.98 6.04 27.55
CA HIS A 169 6.06 7.03 27.64
C HIS A 169 5.57 8.37 28.23
N LYS A 170 6.49 9.22 28.71
CA LYS A 170 6.20 10.56 29.28
C LYS A 170 7.25 11.59 28.86
N GLY A 171 6.88 12.87 28.87
CA GLY A 171 7.78 13.98 28.53
C GLY A 171 8.41 13.83 27.15
N ASP A 172 9.63 14.32 26.98
CA ASP A 172 10.36 14.27 25.70
C ASP A 172 10.53 12.83 25.16
N ALA A 173 10.72 11.86 26.06
CA ALA A 173 10.81 10.45 25.68
C ALA A 173 9.52 9.91 25.03
N ARG A 174 8.36 10.55 25.26
CA ARG A 174 7.11 10.23 24.57
C ARG A 174 7.14 10.71 23.12
N LEU A 175 7.64 11.91 22.88
CA LEU A 175 7.69 12.49 21.54
C LEU A 175 8.62 11.67 20.65
N ASP A 176 9.82 11.38 21.14
CA ASP A 176 10.78 10.50 20.46
C ASP A 176 10.21 9.11 20.18
N ALA A 177 9.46 8.53 21.13
CA ALA A 177 8.86 7.22 20.96
C ALA A 177 7.74 7.24 19.90
N LEU A 178 6.93 8.29 19.85
CA LEU A 178 5.88 8.44 18.84
C LEU A 178 6.46 8.66 17.44
N ASP A 179 7.50 9.47 17.31
CA ASP A 179 8.19 9.68 16.02
C ASP A 179 8.77 8.36 15.49
N ARG A 180 9.44 7.59 16.37
CA ARG A 180 9.96 6.26 16.02
C ARG A 180 8.85 5.29 15.66
N GLU A 181 7.74 5.30 16.40
CA GLU A 181 6.63 4.41 16.12
C GLU A 181 5.98 4.71 14.77
N ALA A 182 5.81 5.98 14.41
CA ALA A 182 5.29 6.37 13.10
C ALA A 182 6.21 5.90 11.96
N ALA A 183 7.53 6.03 12.14
CA ALA A 183 8.52 5.49 11.20
C ALA A 183 8.45 3.95 11.13
N LEU A 184 8.32 3.26 12.26
CA LEU A 184 8.17 1.80 12.29
C LEU A 184 6.92 1.33 11.57
N VAL A 185 5.79 2.03 11.70
CA VAL A 185 4.56 1.75 10.96
C VAL A 185 4.79 1.82 9.44
N TYR A 186 5.55 2.81 8.97
CA TYR A 186 5.96 2.91 7.56
C TYR A 186 6.86 1.74 7.15
N GLU A 187 7.91 1.48 7.92
CA GLU A 187 8.94 0.48 7.62
C GLU A 187 8.37 -0.94 7.58
N GLU A 188 7.50 -1.28 8.55
CA GLU A 188 6.84 -2.59 8.63
C GLU A 188 5.89 -2.82 7.45
N ASP A 189 5.13 -1.81 7.02
CA ASP A 189 4.27 -1.94 5.85
C ASP A 189 5.10 -2.14 4.57
N LEU A 190 6.17 -1.36 4.39
CA LEU A 190 7.08 -1.52 3.25
C LEU A 190 7.73 -2.92 3.23
N ALA A 191 8.20 -3.41 4.38
CA ALA A 191 8.78 -4.75 4.52
C ALA A 191 7.75 -5.85 4.20
N THR A 192 6.52 -5.68 4.69
CA THR A 192 5.40 -6.60 4.45
C THR A 192 5.05 -6.67 2.97
N ASN A 193 4.95 -5.52 2.30
CA ASN A 193 4.68 -5.43 0.86
C ASN A 193 5.76 -6.11 0.03
N ARG A 194 7.04 -5.89 0.36
CA ARG A 194 8.15 -6.58 -0.32
C ARG A 194 8.11 -8.09 -0.10
N ALA A 195 7.81 -8.55 1.11
CA ALA A 195 7.66 -9.97 1.40
C ALA A 195 6.49 -10.59 0.63
N MET A 196 5.32 -9.93 0.64
CA MET A 196 4.14 -10.32 -0.12
C MET A 196 4.43 -10.40 -1.61
N GLY A 197 5.10 -9.39 -2.16
CA GLY A 197 5.49 -9.36 -3.57
C GLY A 197 6.37 -10.55 -3.95
N ARG A 198 7.44 -10.81 -3.19
CA ARG A 198 8.30 -11.98 -3.42
C ARG A 198 7.54 -13.32 -3.35
N ASN A 199 6.66 -13.46 -2.37
CA ASN A 199 5.84 -14.66 -2.21
C ASN A 199 4.84 -14.84 -3.36
N GLY A 200 4.24 -13.76 -3.85
CA GLY A 200 3.32 -13.81 -4.99
C GLY A 200 4.02 -13.97 -6.34
N ALA A 201 5.24 -13.44 -6.49
CA ALA A 201 5.98 -13.45 -7.75
C ALA A 201 6.24 -14.87 -8.28
N VAL A 202 6.31 -15.86 -7.39
CA VAL A 202 6.45 -17.28 -7.78
C VAL A 202 5.25 -17.78 -8.59
N LEU A 203 4.07 -17.18 -8.41
CA LEU A 203 2.83 -17.53 -9.10
C LEU A 203 2.70 -16.87 -10.47
N VAL A 204 3.53 -15.85 -10.77
CA VAL A 204 3.52 -15.12 -12.04
C VAL A 204 4.41 -15.84 -13.06
N PRO A 205 3.87 -16.37 -14.17
CA PRO A 205 4.70 -16.96 -15.23
C PRO A 205 5.58 -15.92 -15.94
N ASP A 206 6.69 -16.35 -16.56
CA ASP A 206 7.41 -15.50 -17.52
C ASP A 206 6.55 -15.28 -18.78
N GLY A 207 6.47 -14.03 -19.25
CA GLY A 207 5.59 -13.62 -20.34
C GLY A 207 4.12 -13.45 -19.97
N ALA A 208 3.79 -13.35 -18.68
CA ALA A 208 2.40 -13.30 -18.22
C ALA A 208 1.69 -12.00 -18.57
N ARG A 209 0.42 -12.11 -18.95
CA ARG A 209 -0.53 -11.00 -19.08
C ARG A 209 -1.41 -10.96 -17.82
N VAL A 210 -1.15 -9.98 -16.97
CA VAL A 210 -1.74 -9.90 -15.63
C VAL A 210 -2.84 -8.84 -15.62
N LEU A 211 -4.08 -9.25 -15.34
CA LEU A 211 -5.19 -8.34 -15.10
C LEU A 211 -5.14 -7.83 -13.65
N THR A 212 -5.34 -6.54 -13.46
CA THR A 212 -5.52 -5.94 -12.13
C THR A 212 -6.63 -4.89 -12.14
N HIS A 213 -7.17 -4.62 -10.96
CA HIS A 213 -8.30 -3.73 -10.76
C HIS A 213 -8.02 -2.77 -9.59
N CYS A 214 -8.45 -1.52 -9.71
CA CYS A 214 -8.12 -0.41 -8.82
C CYS A 214 -6.63 -0.03 -8.88
N ASN A 215 -6.12 0.52 -7.77
CA ASN A 215 -4.73 0.84 -7.55
C ASN A 215 -4.28 0.28 -6.21
N THR A 216 -3.26 -0.56 -6.28
CA THR A 216 -2.68 -1.38 -5.21
C THR A 216 -1.15 -1.31 -5.24
N GLY A 217 -0.66 -0.23 -5.86
CA GLY A 217 0.75 0.08 -6.02
C GLY A 217 1.35 0.76 -4.81
N SER A 218 2.49 1.40 -5.05
CA SER A 218 3.25 2.14 -4.05
C SER A 218 2.41 3.30 -3.53
N LEU A 219 1.58 3.90 -4.38
CA LEU A 219 0.67 4.98 -4.02
C LEU A 219 -0.44 4.58 -3.04
N ALA A 220 -0.69 3.27 -2.88
CA ALA A 220 -1.74 2.76 -2.01
C ALA A 220 -1.22 2.24 -0.67
N THR A 221 0.10 2.16 -0.48
CA THR A 221 0.75 1.57 0.71
C THR A 221 1.87 2.49 1.22
N ALA A 222 2.75 2.08 2.13
CA ALA A 222 3.98 2.83 2.43
C ALA A 222 4.96 2.87 1.24
N GLY A 223 4.76 2.01 0.25
CA GLY A 223 5.61 1.84 -0.92
C GLY A 223 5.59 0.39 -1.39
N TYR A 224 6.11 0.15 -2.60
CA TYR A 224 6.14 -1.16 -3.29
C TYR A 224 4.77 -1.75 -3.67
N GLY A 225 3.73 -1.57 -2.87
CA GLY A 225 2.38 -2.05 -3.14
C GLY A 225 2.13 -3.52 -2.82
N THR A 226 0.88 -3.95 -2.96
CA THR A 226 0.42 -5.32 -2.71
C THR A 226 0.31 -6.10 -4.01
N ALA A 227 -0.83 -6.04 -4.71
CA ALA A 227 -1.01 -6.75 -5.97
C ALA A 227 -0.07 -6.24 -7.08
N LEU A 228 0.11 -4.93 -7.21
CA LEU A 228 1.14 -4.38 -8.09
C LEU A 228 2.56 -4.66 -7.56
N GLY A 229 2.74 -4.82 -6.24
CA GLY A 229 4.00 -5.28 -5.64
C GLY A 229 4.39 -6.71 -6.04
N VAL A 230 3.42 -7.60 -6.23
CA VAL A 230 3.64 -8.94 -6.82
C VAL A 230 4.13 -8.84 -8.26
N ILE A 231 3.55 -7.93 -9.05
CA ILE A 231 3.97 -7.68 -10.43
C ILE A 231 5.38 -7.11 -10.47
N ARG A 232 5.69 -6.12 -9.61
CA ARG A 232 7.03 -5.55 -9.46
C ARG A 232 8.07 -6.61 -9.10
N ALA A 233 7.78 -7.44 -8.10
CA ALA A 233 8.65 -8.54 -7.68
C ALA A 233 8.92 -9.53 -8.83
N ALA A 234 7.92 -9.79 -9.67
CA ALA A 234 8.10 -10.65 -10.84
C ALA A 234 9.02 -10.00 -11.90
N VAL A 235 8.85 -8.70 -12.16
CA VAL A 235 9.71 -7.92 -13.08
C VAL A 235 11.14 -7.81 -12.55
N GLU A 236 11.32 -7.50 -11.26
CA GLU A 236 12.62 -7.49 -10.57
C GLU A 236 13.33 -8.85 -10.64
N ALA A 237 12.57 -9.95 -10.63
CA ALA A 237 13.07 -11.30 -10.84
C ALA A 237 13.37 -11.65 -12.31
N GLY A 238 13.29 -10.68 -13.23
CA GLY A 238 13.63 -10.81 -14.65
C GLY A 238 12.51 -11.37 -15.53
N LYS A 239 11.28 -11.48 -15.02
CA LYS A 239 10.14 -11.98 -15.82
C LYS A 239 9.58 -10.87 -16.71
N ARG A 240 9.20 -11.22 -17.94
CA ARG A 240 8.42 -10.34 -18.80
C ARG A 240 6.96 -10.36 -18.33
N VAL A 241 6.41 -9.21 -17.99
CA VAL A 241 5.01 -9.09 -17.54
C VAL A 241 4.35 -7.93 -18.29
N ALA A 242 3.15 -8.17 -18.83
CA ALA A 242 2.29 -7.15 -19.40
C ALA A 242 1.06 -6.97 -18.50
N VAL A 243 0.83 -5.76 -18.02
CA VAL A 243 -0.28 -5.43 -17.11
C VAL A 243 -1.49 -4.97 -17.92
N PHE A 244 -2.64 -5.56 -17.62
CA PHE A 244 -3.93 -5.07 -18.08
C PHE A 244 -4.60 -4.42 -16.87
N ALA A 245 -4.71 -3.10 -16.87
CA ALA A 245 -5.29 -2.34 -15.78
C ALA A 245 -6.69 -1.88 -16.16
N ASP A 246 -7.71 -2.40 -15.47
CA ASP A 246 -9.06 -1.86 -15.59
C ASP A 246 -9.09 -0.40 -15.14
N GLU A 247 -9.76 0.49 -15.87
CA GLU A 247 -9.78 1.92 -15.56
C GLU A 247 -10.31 2.21 -14.15
N THR A 248 -11.22 1.38 -13.66
CA THR A 248 -11.83 1.36 -12.33
C THR A 248 -12.72 2.57 -12.06
N ARG A 249 -13.91 2.59 -12.69
CA ARG A 249 -14.93 3.61 -12.44
C ARG A 249 -15.48 3.53 -10.99
N PRO A 250 -15.97 4.65 -10.44
CA PRO A 250 -16.06 5.98 -11.07
C PRO A 250 -14.79 6.85 -10.89
N TYR A 251 -13.87 6.47 -9.99
CA TYR A 251 -12.75 7.34 -9.60
C TYR A 251 -11.49 7.20 -10.46
N LEU A 252 -11.49 6.19 -11.35
CA LEU A 252 -10.48 5.97 -12.38
C LEU A 252 -9.10 5.64 -11.82
N GLN A 253 -9.04 4.83 -10.76
CA GLN A 253 -7.79 4.46 -10.12
C GLN A 253 -6.82 3.74 -11.04
N GLY A 254 -7.30 2.79 -11.83
CA GLY A 254 -6.42 1.98 -12.64
C GLY A 254 -5.82 2.79 -13.80
N SER A 255 -6.63 3.63 -14.44
CA SER A 255 -6.15 4.49 -15.52
C SER A 255 -5.33 5.68 -15.04
N ARG A 256 -5.64 6.27 -13.87
CA ARG A 256 -4.93 7.46 -13.36
C ARG A 256 -3.69 7.13 -12.54
N LEU A 257 -3.71 6.06 -11.75
CA LEU A 257 -2.68 5.77 -10.75
C LEU A 257 -1.89 4.52 -11.11
N THR A 258 -2.56 3.39 -11.34
CA THR A 258 -1.87 2.12 -11.68
C THR A 258 -1.10 2.24 -12.99
N ALA A 259 -1.74 2.72 -14.05
CA ALA A 259 -1.07 2.93 -15.33
C ALA A 259 0.06 3.96 -15.23
N TRP A 260 -0.12 5.02 -14.44
CA TRP A 260 0.93 6.01 -14.20
C TRP A 260 2.14 5.41 -13.49
N GLU A 261 1.95 4.60 -12.45
CA GLU A 261 3.02 3.88 -11.76
C GLU A 261 3.75 2.93 -12.71
N CYS A 262 3.01 2.11 -13.48
CA CYS A 262 3.59 1.18 -14.46
C CYS A 262 4.45 1.91 -15.50
N VAL A 263 3.94 3.01 -16.08
CA VAL A 263 4.68 3.81 -17.08
C VAL A 263 5.95 4.39 -16.46
N LYS A 264 5.85 4.94 -15.24
CA LYS A 264 6.99 5.54 -14.55
C LYS A 264 8.09 4.52 -14.22
N GLU A 265 7.69 3.27 -14.01
CA GLU A 265 8.55 2.14 -13.66
C GLU A 265 9.00 1.30 -14.87
N GLY A 266 8.55 1.63 -16.08
CA GLY A 266 8.87 0.87 -17.29
C GLY A 266 8.20 -0.50 -17.37
N ILE A 267 7.09 -0.71 -16.65
CA ILE A 267 6.26 -1.92 -16.72
C ILE A 267 5.24 -1.75 -17.84
N ASP A 268 5.21 -2.70 -18.78
CA ASP A 268 4.25 -2.69 -19.89
C ASP A 268 2.82 -2.70 -19.37
N VAL A 269 1.99 -1.75 -19.82
CA VAL A 269 0.63 -1.58 -19.33
C VAL A 269 -0.34 -1.21 -20.46
N THR A 270 -1.49 -1.87 -20.46
CA THR A 270 -2.66 -1.55 -21.29
C THR A 270 -3.84 -1.24 -20.38
N ILE A 271 -4.47 -0.08 -20.59
CA ILE A 271 -5.71 0.27 -19.87
C ILE A 271 -6.90 -0.37 -20.57
N LEU A 272 -7.80 -0.98 -19.79
CA LEU A 272 -9.08 -1.49 -20.25
C LEU A 272 -10.22 -0.64 -19.68
N ALA A 273 -11.27 -0.41 -20.45
CA ALA A 273 -12.55 -0.05 -19.85
C ALA A 273 -13.03 -1.24 -18.99
N ASP A 274 -13.63 -1.00 -17.82
CA ASP A 274 -14.03 -2.07 -16.89
C ASP A 274 -14.88 -3.15 -17.59
N SER A 275 -15.77 -2.73 -18.51
CA SER A 275 -16.64 -3.64 -19.28
C SER A 275 -15.90 -4.48 -20.35
N ALA A 276 -14.66 -4.14 -20.69
CA ALA A 276 -13.87 -4.87 -21.68
C ALA A 276 -13.12 -6.07 -21.07
N ALA A 277 -12.93 -6.11 -19.75
CA ALA A 277 -12.20 -7.17 -19.05
C ALA A 277 -12.73 -8.57 -19.40
N GLY A 278 -14.04 -8.77 -19.31
CA GLY A 278 -14.69 -10.05 -19.65
C GLY A 278 -14.43 -10.49 -21.09
N HIS A 279 -14.43 -9.55 -22.05
CA HIS A 279 -14.11 -9.87 -23.44
C HIS A 279 -12.65 -10.30 -23.59
N VAL A 280 -11.70 -9.55 -23.02
CA VAL A 280 -10.26 -9.87 -23.10
C VAL A 280 -9.96 -11.22 -22.47
N ILE A 281 -10.55 -11.52 -21.30
CA ILE A 281 -10.45 -12.84 -20.66
C ILE A 281 -10.99 -13.94 -21.59
N SER A 282 -12.17 -13.74 -22.18
CA SER A 282 -12.82 -14.74 -23.06
C SER A 282 -11.99 -15.08 -24.31
N ARG A 283 -11.16 -14.14 -24.77
CA ARG A 283 -10.25 -14.32 -25.92
C ARG A 283 -8.91 -14.96 -25.53
N GLY A 284 -8.75 -15.36 -24.26
CA GLY A 284 -7.49 -15.86 -23.73
C GLY A 284 -6.42 -14.77 -23.66
N GLY A 285 -6.84 -13.51 -23.43
CA GLY A 285 -5.99 -12.33 -23.33
C GLY A 285 -5.25 -12.19 -22.00
N ILE A 286 -5.68 -12.91 -20.96
CA ILE A 286 -5.18 -12.81 -19.58
C ILE A 286 -4.74 -14.20 -19.10
N ASP A 287 -3.58 -14.25 -18.42
CA ASP A 287 -3.02 -15.48 -17.85
C ASP A 287 -3.26 -15.58 -16.34
N LEU A 288 -3.35 -14.43 -15.67
CA LEU A 288 -3.54 -14.32 -14.22
C LEU A 288 -4.28 -13.02 -13.89
N ALA A 289 -5.15 -13.04 -12.88
CA ALA A 289 -5.71 -11.83 -12.28
C ALA A 289 -5.17 -11.69 -10.85
N ILE A 290 -4.67 -10.50 -10.51
CA ILE A 290 -4.20 -10.17 -9.14
C ILE A 290 -4.83 -8.85 -8.74
N VAL A 291 -5.53 -8.85 -7.61
CA VAL A 291 -6.19 -7.68 -7.03
C VAL A 291 -5.79 -7.51 -5.58
N GLY A 292 -5.93 -6.29 -5.07
CA GLY A 292 -5.79 -6.02 -3.65
C GLY A 292 -7.04 -6.40 -2.86
N ALA A 293 -7.04 -6.05 -1.58
CA ALA A 293 -8.19 -6.18 -0.71
C ALA A 293 -8.28 -4.96 0.21
N ASP A 294 -9.50 -4.47 0.45
CA ASP A 294 -9.79 -3.51 1.52
C ASP A 294 -10.07 -4.25 2.84
N ARG A 295 -10.67 -5.45 2.77
CA ARG A 295 -10.88 -6.35 3.93
C ARG A 295 -11.04 -7.79 3.48
N ILE A 296 -10.48 -8.72 4.24
CA ILE A 296 -10.70 -10.16 4.07
C ILE A 296 -11.30 -10.71 5.36
N ALA A 297 -12.47 -11.33 5.28
CA ALA A 297 -13.12 -11.97 6.42
C ALA A 297 -12.50 -13.35 6.73
N ALA A 298 -12.79 -13.90 7.91
CA ALA A 298 -12.22 -15.18 8.34
C ALA A 298 -12.55 -16.37 7.42
N ASN A 299 -13.65 -16.29 6.66
CA ASN A 299 -14.06 -17.28 5.67
C ASN A 299 -13.41 -17.07 4.28
N GLY A 300 -12.59 -16.03 4.11
CA GLY A 300 -11.93 -15.68 2.85
C GLY A 300 -12.71 -14.70 1.98
N ASP A 301 -13.94 -14.31 2.35
CA ASP A 301 -14.69 -13.30 1.60
C ASP A 301 -13.91 -11.98 1.58
N THR A 302 -13.69 -11.49 0.37
CA THR A 302 -12.82 -10.34 0.13
C THR A 302 -13.65 -9.15 -0.34
N ALA A 303 -13.73 -8.12 0.50
CA ALA A 303 -14.22 -6.81 0.09
C ALA A 303 -13.07 -6.03 -0.55
N ASN A 304 -13.33 -5.49 -1.75
CA ASN A 304 -12.40 -4.65 -2.49
C ASN A 304 -13.19 -3.63 -3.33
N LYS A 305 -12.50 -2.83 -4.14
CA LYS A 305 -13.13 -1.85 -5.03
C LYS A 305 -14.25 -2.45 -5.87
N ILE A 306 -15.35 -1.71 -6.00
CA ILE A 306 -16.45 -2.03 -6.92
C ILE A 306 -15.88 -2.37 -8.32
N GLY A 307 -16.38 -3.45 -8.91
CA GLY A 307 -15.82 -4.05 -10.13
C GLY A 307 -15.05 -5.34 -9.87
N THR A 308 -14.41 -5.49 -8.70
CA THR A 308 -13.61 -6.71 -8.38
C THR A 308 -14.40 -8.02 -8.44
N TYR A 309 -15.69 -7.98 -8.08
CA TYR A 309 -16.55 -9.16 -8.11
C TYR A 309 -16.98 -9.57 -9.53
N THR A 310 -17.00 -8.63 -10.46
CA THR A 310 -17.45 -8.82 -11.86
C THR A 310 -16.37 -9.52 -12.67
#